data_AF-A0A9X9A7I2-F1
#
_entry.id   AF-A0A9X9A7I2-F1
#
_cell.length_a   1.000
_cell.length_b   1.000
_cell.length_c   1.000
_cell.angle_alpha   90.00
_cell.angle_beta   90.00
_cell.angle_gamma   90.00
#
_symmetry.space_group_name_H-M   'P 1'
#
loop_
_entity.id
_entity.type
_entity.pdbx_description
1 polymer ?
#
loop_
_entity_poly.entity_id
_entity_poly.type
_entity_poly.pdbx_seq_one_letter_code
_entity_poly.pdbx_strand_id
1 'polypeptide(L)'
;SYPIIYYFIKTNVYYSQDIQLWILFGGKTLAIFYICTLLRTCENKKYIEWLQPFMNVGKYALTNYISQSILTLVILSLYFKDVSHVYYWQLCIFGLLIIFVQIIFSEIWSKHFRYGPIEWVWRKGVYKK
;
A
#
# COMPACT_ATOMS: atom_id res chain seq x y z
N SER A 1 -21.92 16.88 -5.35
CA SER A 1 -20.45 16.83 -5.49
C SER A 1 -20.11 16.74 -6.96
N TYR A 2 -19.40 17.73 -7.51
CA TYR A 2 -18.88 17.61 -8.88
C TYR A 2 -17.93 16.41 -8.93
N PRO A 3 -18.00 15.54 -9.96
CA PRO A 3 -17.06 14.44 -10.08
C PRO A 3 -15.65 15.02 -10.17
N ILE A 4 -14.71 14.46 -9.39
CA ILE A 4 -13.33 14.94 -9.29
C ILE A 4 -12.70 15.16 -10.69
N ILE A 5 -13.08 14.30 -11.64
CA ILE A 5 -12.68 14.35 -13.05
C ILE A 5 -13.08 15.67 -13.73
N TYR A 6 -14.29 16.18 -13.47
CA TYR A 6 -14.75 17.44 -14.03
C TYR A 6 -13.98 18.64 -13.44
N TYR A 7 -13.60 18.57 -12.16
CA TYR A 7 -12.73 19.57 -11.54
C TYR A 7 -11.31 19.56 -12.15
N PHE A 8 -10.73 18.37 -12.40
CA PHE A 8 -9.43 18.23 -13.06
C PHE A 8 -9.42 18.70 -14.51
N ILE A 9 -10.51 18.50 -15.25
CA ILE A 9 -10.62 18.94 -16.66
C ILE A 9 -10.85 20.46 -16.74
N LYS A 10 -11.61 21.03 -15.80
CA LYS A 10 -12.00 22.45 -15.85
C LYS A 10 -10.97 23.39 -15.22
N THR A 11 -10.14 22.89 -14.30
CA THR A 11 -9.17 23.69 -13.55
C THR A 11 -7.76 23.45 -14.11
N ASN A 12 -7.11 24.48 -14.66
CA ASN A 12 -5.74 24.41 -15.20
C ASN A 12 -4.65 24.30 -14.12
N VAL A 13 -4.87 23.50 -13.06
CA VAL A 13 -3.94 23.35 -11.93
C VAL A 13 -2.60 22.76 -12.37
N TYR A 14 -2.61 21.86 -13.36
CA TYR A 14 -1.40 21.16 -13.83
C TYR A 14 -0.71 21.83 -15.02
N TYR A 15 -1.23 22.94 -15.52
CA TYR A 15 -0.65 23.63 -16.68
C TYR A 15 0.39 24.70 -16.30
N SER A 16 0.44 25.12 -15.04
CA SER A 16 1.46 26.06 -14.58
C SER A 16 2.82 25.36 -14.52
N GLN A 17 3.80 25.92 -15.23
CA GLN A 17 5.15 25.39 -15.33
C GLN A 17 5.81 25.21 -13.95
N ASP A 18 5.53 26.12 -13.02
CA ASP A 18 6.06 26.05 -11.65
C ASP A 18 5.56 24.81 -10.92
N ILE A 19 4.25 24.51 -11.02
CA ILE A 19 3.63 23.35 -10.34
C ILE A 19 4.22 22.04 -10.89
N GLN A 20 4.44 21.96 -12.21
CA GLN A 20 5.07 20.78 -12.83
C GLN A 20 6.51 20.59 -12.35
N LEU A 21 7.28 21.68 -12.21
CA LEU A 21 8.63 21.63 -11.66
C LEU A 21 8.63 21.16 -10.20
N TRP A 22 7.73 21.67 -9.36
CA TRP A 22 7.60 21.22 -7.96
C TRP A 22 7.27 19.74 -7.85
N ILE A 23 6.36 19.21 -8.69
CA ILE A 23 6.03 17.79 -8.73
C ILE A 23 7.24 16.95 -9.15
N LEU A 24 7.96 17.39 -10.18
CA LEU A 24 9.12 16.68 -10.72
C LEU A 24 10.28 16.63 -9.72
N PHE A 25 10.61 17.77 -9.09
CA PHE A 25 11.67 17.86 -8.08
C PHE A 25 11.29 17.15 -6.78
N GLY A 26 10.03 17.30 -6.33
CA GLY A 26 9.54 16.63 -5.13
C GLY A 26 9.61 15.12 -5.26
N GLY A 27 9.14 14.56 -6.38
CA GLY A 27 9.17 13.13 -6.64
C GLY A 27 10.58 12.54 -6.69
N LYS A 28 11.51 13.20 -7.41
CA LYS A 28 12.90 12.73 -7.52
C LYS A 28 13.65 12.82 -6.19
N THR A 29 13.47 13.91 -5.45
CA THR A 29 14.11 14.10 -4.14
C THR A 29 13.64 13.04 -3.14
N LEU A 30 12.33 12.76 -3.09
CA LEU A 30 11.78 11.69 -2.27
C LEU A 30 12.33 10.32 -2.67
N ALA A 31 12.43 10.03 -3.97
CA ALA A 31 12.98 8.77 -4.45
C ALA A 31 14.43 8.57 -3.98
N ILE A 32 15.28 9.59 -4.12
CA ILE A 32 16.68 9.56 -3.65
C ILE A 32 16.70 9.35 -2.13
N PHE A 33 15.89 10.09 -1.38
CA PHE A 33 15.80 9.97 0.07
C PHE A 33 15.42 8.54 0.52
N TYR A 34 14.41 7.94 -0.11
CA TYR A 34 14.02 6.57 0.18
C TYR A 34 15.12 5.55 -0.15
N ILE A 35 15.76 5.68 -1.31
CA ILE A 35 16.86 4.78 -1.71
C ILE A 35 18.01 4.88 -0.71
N CYS A 36 18.47 6.08 -0.39
CA CYS A 36 19.56 6.30 0.56
C CYS A 36 19.22 5.75 1.95
N THR A 37 17.98 5.94 2.41
CA THR A 37 17.51 5.44 3.71
C THR A 37 17.45 3.91 3.73
N LEU A 38 16.93 3.28 2.67
CA LEU A 38 16.88 1.82 2.55
C LEU A 38 18.28 1.21 2.50
N LEU A 39 19.18 1.76 1.68
CA LEU A 39 20.56 1.30 1.59
C LEU A 39 21.27 1.36 2.96
N ARG A 40 21.15 2.49 3.66
CA ARG A 40 21.70 2.66 5.01
C ARG A 40 21.10 1.67 6.02
N THR A 41 19.83 1.35 5.87
CA THR A 41 19.12 0.39 6.73
C THR A 41 19.62 -1.03 6.48
N CYS A 42 19.90 -1.38 5.22
CA CYS A 42 20.44 -2.68 4.83
C CYS A 42 21.89 -2.92 5.28
N GLU A 43 22.66 -1.86 5.54
CA GLU A 43 24.04 -2.00 6.04
C GLU A 43 24.10 -2.40 7.52
N ASN A 44 23.07 -2.09 8.30
CA ASN A 44 23.06 -2.33 9.74
C ASN A 44 22.20 -3.53 10.11
N LYS A 45 22.85 -4.61 10.57
CA LYS A 45 22.20 -5.87 10.96
C LYS A 45 21.10 -5.69 12.01
N LYS A 46 21.26 -4.74 12.94
CA LYS A 46 20.26 -4.47 13.99
C LYS A 46 18.93 -3.96 13.42
N TYR A 47 18.98 -3.13 12.36
CA TYR A 47 17.76 -2.63 11.72
C TYR A 47 17.10 -3.71 10.86
N ILE A 48 17.89 -4.58 10.22
CA ILE A 48 17.35 -5.74 9.49
C ILE A 48 16.61 -6.68 10.44
N GLU A 49 17.14 -6.95 11.63
CA GLU A 49 16.47 -7.77 12.64
C GLU A 49 15.13 -7.16 13.07
N TRP A 50 15.06 -5.85 13.26
CA TRP A 50 13.80 -5.14 13.52
C TRP A 50 12.78 -5.24 12.38
N LEU A 51 13.25 -5.39 11.15
CA LEU A 51 12.40 -5.50 9.95
C LEU A 51 12.00 -6.94 9.63
N GLN A 52 12.54 -7.96 10.32
CA GLN A 52 12.15 -9.36 10.11
C GLN A 52 10.64 -9.62 10.08
N PRO A 53 9.79 -9.09 11.00
CA PRO A 53 8.35 -9.33 10.92
C PRO A 53 7.73 -8.77 9.63
N PHE A 54 8.25 -7.66 9.11
CA PHE A 54 7.81 -7.09 7.83
C PHE A 54 8.24 -7.92 6.62
N MET A 55 9.32 -8.72 6.74
CA MET A 55 9.73 -9.62 5.67
C MET A 55 8.67 -10.69 5.38
N ASN A 56 7.97 -11.19 6.41
CA ASN A 56 6.90 -12.17 6.22
C ASN A 56 5.69 -11.57 5.51
N VAL A 57 5.34 -10.31 5.83
CA VAL A 57 4.31 -9.56 5.10
C VAL A 57 4.69 -9.35 3.63
N GLY A 58 5.97 -9.05 3.37
CA GLY A 58 6.50 -8.88 2.02
C GLY A 58 6.46 -10.16 1.17
N LYS A 59 6.63 -11.34 1.77
CA LYS A 59 6.50 -12.64 1.06
C LYS A 59 5.11 -12.87 0.47
N TYR A 60 4.09 -12.28 1.09
CA TYR A 60 2.68 -12.38 0.70
C TYR A 60 2.12 -11.04 0.22
N ALA A 61 2.98 -10.17 -0.34
CA ALA A 61 2.59 -8.81 -0.70
C ALA A 61 1.38 -8.76 -1.64
N LEU A 62 1.26 -9.69 -2.59
CA LEU A 62 0.14 -9.71 -3.54
C LEU A 62 -1.15 -10.19 -2.84
N THR A 63 -1.06 -11.24 -2.02
CA THR A 63 -2.21 -11.69 -1.21
C THR A 63 -2.67 -10.60 -0.26
N ASN A 64 -1.75 -9.94 0.45
CA ASN A 64 -2.05 -8.91 1.42
C ASN A 64 -2.66 -7.67 0.75
N TYR A 65 -2.14 -7.26 -0.41
CA TYR A 65 -2.69 -6.16 -1.19
C TYR A 65 -4.14 -6.44 -1.60
N ILE A 66 -4.41 -7.59 -2.21
CA ILE A 66 -5.77 -7.94 -2.67
C ILE A 66 -6.71 -8.09 -1.47
N SER A 67 -6.26 -8.75 -0.40
CA SER A 67 -7.05 -8.89 0.82
C SER A 67 -7.36 -7.52 1.43
N GLN A 68 -6.39 -6.59 1.45
CA GLN A 68 -6.58 -5.24 1.95
C GLN A 68 -7.62 -4.49 1.12
N SER A 69 -7.53 -4.57 -0.21
CA SER A 69 -8.49 -3.94 -1.12
C SER A 69 -9.89 -4.48 -0.93
N ILE A 70 -10.06 -5.81 -0.85
CA ILE A 70 -11.37 -6.44 -0.63
C ILE A 70 -11.94 -6.06 0.74
N LEU A 71 -11.14 -6.17 1.81
CA LEU A 71 -11.58 -5.81 3.16
C LEU A 71 -11.98 -4.34 3.23
N THR A 72 -11.17 -3.46 2.65
CA THR A 72 -11.47 -2.02 2.59
C THR A 72 -12.78 -1.79 1.84
N LEU A 73 -12.95 -2.40 0.66
CA LEU A 73 -14.17 -2.26 -0.15
C LEU A 73 -15.41 -2.75 0.61
N VAL A 74 -15.35 -3.94 1.19
CA VAL A 74 -16.47 -4.56 1.90
C VAL A 74 -16.83 -3.74 3.14
N ILE A 75 -15.85 -3.39 3.97
CA ILE A 75 -16.11 -2.65 5.21
C ILE A 75 -16.63 -1.25 4.88
N LEU A 76 -16.04 -0.56 3.92
CA LEU A 76 -16.48 0.77 3.54
C LEU A 76 -17.90 0.73 2.94
N SER A 77 -18.21 -0.28 2.12
CA SER A 77 -19.54 -0.45 1.53
C SER A 77 -20.62 -0.85 2.54
N LEU A 78 -20.27 -1.58 3.60
CA LEU A 78 -21.23 -2.03 4.63
C LEU A 78 -21.46 -0.97 5.70
N TYR A 79 -20.41 -0.29 6.15
CA TYR A 79 -20.49 0.67 7.26
C TYR A 79 -20.77 2.10 6.79
N PHE A 80 -20.31 2.48 5.60
CA PHE A 80 -20.50 3.83 5.08
C PHE A 80 -21.45 3.81 3.89
N LYS A 81 -22.73 4.09 4.20
CA LYS A 81 -23.78 4.28 3.18
C LYS A 81 -23.47 5.47 2.27
N ASP A 82 -22.74 6.46 2.80
CA ASP A 82 -22.20 7.60 2.06
C ASP A 82 -20.75 7.88 2.50
N VAL A 83 -19.80 7.48 1.66
CA VAL A 83 -18.34 7.58 1.92
C VAL A 83 -17.87 9.04 1.93
N SER A 84 -18.68 9.97 1.40
CA SER A 84 -18.31 11.38 1.26
C SER A 84 -18.20 12.14 2.59
N HIS A 85 -18.74 11.59 3.69
CA HIS A 85 -18.67 12.19 5.03
C HIS A 85 -17.56 11.61 5.93
N VAL A 86 -16.72 10.72 5.42
CA VAL A 86 -15.66 10.12 6.22
C VAL A 86 -14.44 11.03 6.27
N TYR A 87 -14.00 11.36 7.49
CA TYR A 87 -12.82 12.19 7.66
C TYR A 87 -11.54 11.40 7.34
N TYR A 88 -10.56 12.05 6.69
CA TYR A 88 -9.29 11.42 6.30
C TYR A 88 -8.55 10.76 7.47
N TRP A 89 -8.59 11.35 8.67
CA TRP A 89 -7.92 10.78 9.84
C TRP A 89 -8.53 9.43 10.28
N GLN A 90 -9.85 9.27 10.12
CA GLN A 90 -10.54 8.01 10.42
C GLN A 90 -10.13 6.93 9.44
N LEU A 91 -10.01 7.28 8.15
CA LEU A 91 -9.48 6.38 7.12
C LEU A 91 -8.05 5.95 7.40
N CYS A 92 -7.19 6.86 7.88
CA CYS A 92 -5.81 6.54 8.26
C CYS A 92 -5.75 5.52 9.40
N ILE A 93 -6.53 5.72 10.47
CA ILE A 93 -6.57 4.77 11.59
C ILE A 93 -7.13 3.42 11.14
N PHE A 94 -8.18 3.44 10.33
CA PHE A 94 -8.76 2.24 9.76
C PHE A 94 -7.74 1.44 8.93
N GLY A 95 -6.97 2.13 8.08
CA GLY A 95 -5.88 1.51 7.31
C GLY A 95 -4.79 0.91 8.20
N LEU A 96 -4.38 1.61 9.26
CA LEU A 96 -3.42 1.10 10.24
C LEU A 96 -3.92 -0.16 10.94
N LEU A 97 -5.20 -0.21 11.31
CA LEU A 97 -5.82 -1.39 11.92
C LEU A 97 -5.81 -2.59 10.97
N ILE A 98 -6.17 -2.38 9.70
CA ILE A 98 -6.11 -3.47 8.70
C ILE A 98 -4.69 -3.98 8.55
N ILE A 99 -3.71 -3.09 8.41
CA ILE A 99 -2.29 -3.47 8.28
C ILE A 99 -1.85 -4.27 9.51
N PHE A 100 -2.22 -3.84 10.72
CA PHE A 100 -1.86 -4.55 11.95
C PHE A 100 -2.41 -5.97 11.97
N VAL A 101 -3.69 -6.15 11.61
CA VAL A 101 -4.31 -7.47 11.50
C VAL A 101 -3.62 -8.32 10.42
N GLN A 102 -3.27 -7.72 9.29
CA GLN A 102 -2.57 -8.41 8.20
C GLN A 102 -1.16 -8.84 8.56
N ILE A 103 -0.43 -8.06 9.37
CA ILE A 103 0.89 -8.45 9.90
C ILE A 103 0.74 -9.72 10.73
N ILE A 104 -0.20 -9.73 11.69
CA ILE A 104 -0.44 -10.89 12.56
C ILE A 104 -0.86 -12.11 11.73
N PHE A 105 -1.79 -11.93 10.79
CA PHE A 105 -2.25 -13.00 9.93
C PHE A 105 -1.13 -13.56 9.07
N SER A 106 -0.30 -12.71 8.46
CA SER A 106 0.86 -13.11 7.65
C SER A 106 1.88 -13.90 8.47
N GLU A 107 2.10 -13.52 9.73
CA GLU A 107 3.03 -14.21 10.64
C GLU A 107 2.51 -15.61 11.00
N ILE A 108 1.22 -15.73 11.32
CA ILE A 108 0.58 -17.02 11.62
C ILE A 108 0.55 -17.92 10.38
N TRP A 109 0.25 -17.34 9.21
CA TRP A 109 0.19 -18.04 7.94
C TRP A 109 1.57 -18.55 7.51
N SER A 110 2.62 -17.77 7.74
CA SER A 110 4.03 -18.13 7.47
C SER A 110 4.46 -19.42 8.18
N LYS A 111 3.88 -19.72 9.36
CA LYS A 111 4.16 -20.96 10.10
C LYS A 111 3.57 -22.21 9.44
N HIS A 112 2.52 -22.07 8.64
CA HIS A 112 1.77 -23.19 8.05
C HIS A 112 2.00 -23.34 6.54
N PHE A 113 2.14 -22.22 5.81
CA PHE A 113 2.18 -22.22 4.35
C PHE A 113 3.36 -21.41 3.80
N ARG A 114 4.11 -22.01 2.88
CA ARG A 114 5.30 -21.41 2.26
C ARG A 114 4.96 -20.28 1.27
N TYR A 115 3.73 -20.21 0.79
CA TYR A 115 3.25 -19.24 -0.19
C TYR A 115 1.84 -18.75 0.17
N GLY A 116 1.52 -17.52 -0.23
CA GLY A 116 0.16 -16.99 -0.12
C GLY A 116 -0.77 -17.67 -1.12
N PRO A 117 -2.07 -17.75 -0.83
CA PRO A 117 -3.05 -18.40 -1.70
C PRO A 117 -3.01 -17.80 -3.12
N ILE A 118 -2.91 -16.48 -3.25
CA ILE A 118 -2.91 -15.82 -4.55
C ILE A 118 -1.58 -16.00 -5.27
N GLU A 119 -0.44 -15.90 -4.57
CA GLU A 119 0.87 -16.17 -5.15
C GLU A 119 1.02 -17.64 -5.60
N TRP A 120 0.35 -18.58 -4.92
CA TRP A 120 0.28 -19.97 -5.34
C TRP A 120 -0.55 -20.12 -6.62
N VAL A 121 -1.73 -19.50 -6.70
CA VAL A 121 -2.55 -19.50 -7.93
C VAL A 121 -1.78 -18.85 -9.07
N TRP A 122 -1.13 -17.70 -8.84
CA TRP A 122 -0.33 -17.00 -9.84
C TRP A 122 0.81 -17.88 -10.37
N ARG A 123 1.56 -18.54 -9.48
CA ARG A 123 2.60 -19.49 -9.91
C ARG A 123 2.02 -20.67 -10.67
N LYS A 124 0.87 -21.20 -10.27
CA LYS A 124 0.20 -22.29 -11.00
C LYS A 124 -0.35 -21.86 -12.36
N GLY A 125 -0.78 -20.61 -12.52
CA GLY A 125 -1.28 -20.06 -13.78
C GLY A 125 -0.17 -19.69 -14.76
N VAL A 126 0.93 -19.12 -14.27
CA VAL A 126 2.06 -18.68 -15.12
C VAL A 126 3.01 -19.82 -15.48
N TYR A 127 3.19 -20.81 -14.59
CA TYR A 127 4.11 -21.93 -14.82
C TYR A 127 3.42 -23.22 -15.31
N LYS A 128 2.11 -23.18 -15.60
CA LYS A 128 1.49 -24.21 -16.42
C LYS A 128 1.96 -24.00 -17.87
N LYS A 129 3.03 -24.72 -18.22
CA LYS A 129 3.26 -25.22 -19.58
C LYS A 129 2.06 -26.06 -20.01
#